data_AF-A0A436DCS8-F1
#
_entry.id   AF-A0A436DCS8-F1
#
_cell.length_a   1.000
_cell.length_b   1.000
_cell.length_c   1.000
_cell.angle_alpha   90.00
_cell.angle_beta   90.00
_cell.angle_gamma   90.00
#
_symmetry.space_group_name_H-M   'P 1'
#
loop_
_entity.id
_entity.type
_entity.pdbx_description
1 polymer ?
#
loop_
_entity_poly.entity_id
_entity_poly.type
_entity_poly.pdbx_seq_one_letter_code
_entity_poly.pdbx_strand_id
1 'polypeptide(L)'
;MTLELTARDRSMLDGEHGLSAAAAMKILVAFSNAIGAGSLLDIAGAHIDGCLYHGKAGLDFVERLVEGGGRVQVPTTLNVGSFDLIHPGMVKMPAAEEVPARRLMKAHLELGCQATFTCAPYQTRFRPSFGQQIAWGESNAIVFANSVIGARTNRYGDFIDLCCAMTGRAPAWGLD
;
A
#
# COMPACT_ATOMS: atom_id res chain seq x y z
N MET A 1 -3.01 -12.20 22.17
CA MET A 1 -3.99 -11.09 22.25
C MET A 1 -5.00 -11.32 21.14
N THR A 2 -6.28 -11.06 21.39
CA THR A 2 -7.33 -11.15 20.36
C THR A 2 -7.39 -9.81 19.62
N LEU A 3 -7.41 -9.82 18.29
CA LEU A 3 -7.54 -8.60 17.49
C LEU A 3 -8.95 -8.03 17.64
N GLU A 4 -9.06 -6.81 18.16
CA GLU A 4 -10.31 -6.07 18.25
C GLU A 4 -10.56 -5.26 16.97
N LEU A 5 -11.71 -5.48 16.35
CA LEU A 5 -12.14 -4.80 15.13
C LEU A 5 -13.25 -3.78 15.44
N THR A 6 -13.17 -2.58 14.87
CA THR A 6 -14.29 -1.62 14.95
C THR A 6 -15.50 -2.11 14.14
N ALA A 7 -16.65 -1.45 14.29
CA ALA A 7 -17.81 -1.73 13.44
C ALA A 7 -17.49 -1.54 11.94
N ARG A 8 -16.72 -0.51 11.60
CA ARG A 8 -16.25 -0.24 10.23
C ARG A 8 -15.32 -1.33 9.71
N ASP A 9 -14.42 -1.82 10.57
CA ASP A 9 -13.52 -2.92 10.22
C ASP A 9 -14.31 -4.20 9.89
N ARG A 10 -15.34 -4.50 10.69
CA ARG A 10 -16.22 -5.65 10.46
C ARG A 10 -17.07 -5.49 9.19
N SER A 11 -17.67 -4.32 8.96
CA SER A 11 -18.46 -4.09 7.74
C SER A 11 -17.62 -4.23 6.47
N MET A 12 -16.36 -3.80 6.48
CA MET A 12 -15.42 -4.08 5.38
C MET A 12 -15.16 -5.57 5.20
N LEU A 13 -14.89 -6.29 6.30
CA LEU A 13 -14.63 -7.72 6.28
C LEU A 13 -15.82 -8.53 5.74
N ASP A 14 -17.03 -8.10 6.08
CA ASP A 14 -18.31 -8.71 5.68
C ASP A 14 -18.71 -8.37 4.24
N GLY A 15 -17.99 -7.44 3.59
CA GLY A 15 -18.16 -7.13 2.17
C GLY A 15 -19.07 -5.94 1.86
N GLU A 16 -19.53 -5.20 2.85
CA GLU A 16 -20.39 -4.02 2.66
C GLU A 16 -19.68 -2.90 1.88
N HIS A 17 -18.34 -2.90 1.89
CA HIS A 17 -17.49 -1.94 1.16
C HIS A 17 -16.96 -2.50 -0.18
N GLY A 18 -17.53 -3.60 -0.66
CA GLY A 18 -17.15 -4.24 -1.93
C GLY A 18 -16.07 -5.31 -1.79
N LEU A 19 -15.90 -6.09 -2.86
CA LEU A 19 -15.10 -7.31 -2.85
C LEU A 19 -13.61 -7.05 -2.59
N SER A 20 -13.06 -6.00 -3.18
CA SER A 20 -11.63 -5.66 -3.02
C SER A 20 -11.31 -5.16 -1.61
N ALA A 21 -12.19 -4.36 -1.00
CA ALA A 21 -12.04 -3.93 0.39
C ALA A 21 -12.10 -5.13 1.34
N ALA A 22 -13.04 -6.05 1.14
CA ALA A 22 -13.13 -7.27 1.93
C ALA A 22 -11.90 -8.17 1.77
N ALA A 23 -11.38 -8.33 0.55
CA ALA A 23 -10.17 -9.12 0.30
C ALA A 23 -8.94 -8.50 0.99
N ALA A 24 -8.75 -7.18 0.86
CA ALA A 24 -7.68 -6.45 1.55
C ALA A 24 -7.82 -6.56 3.07
N MET A 25 -9.03 -6.41 3.60
CA MET A 25 -9.29 -6.50 5.04
C MET A 25 -9.02 -7.90 5.59
N LYS A 26 -9.38 -8.98 4.86
CA LYS A 26 -9.05 -10.36 5.24
C LYS A 26 -7.54 -10.58 5.37
N ILE A 27 -6.77 -10.09 4.40
CA ILE A 27 -5.30 -10.17 4.42
C ILE A 27 -4.74 -9.37 5.60
N LEU A 28 -5.22 -8.14 5.81
CA LEU A 28 -4.78 -7.28 6.90
C LEU A 28 -5.07 -7.89 8.28
N VAL A 29 -6.26 -8.47 8.47
CA VAL A 29 -6.64 -9.18 9.71
C VAL A 29 -5.75 -10.39 9.95
N ALA A 30 -5.49 -11.20 8.91
CA ALA A 30 -4.61 -12.36 9.03
C ALA A 30 -3.18 -11.94 9.41
N PHE A 31 -2.65 -10.90 8.76
CA PHE A 31 -1.34 -10.34 9.07
C PHE A 31 -1.28 -9.77 10.49
N SER A 32 -2.30 -9.00 10.90
CA SER A 32 -2.40 -8.39 12.24
C SER A 32 -2.38 -9.45 13.35
N ASN A 33 -3.13 -10.54 13.16
CA ASN A 33 -3.12 -11.68 14.09
C ASN A 33 -1.73 -12.35 14.13
N ALA A 34 -1.08 -12.51 12.98
CA ALA A 34 0.24 -13.15 12.89
C ALA A 34 1.34 -12.36 13.62
N ILE A 35 1.27 -11.02 13.61
CA ILE A 35 2.21 -10.15 14.33
C ILE A 35 1.78 -9.84 15.77
N GLY A 36 0.61 -10.31 16.20
CA GLY A 36 0.08 -10.11 17.55
C GLY A 36 -0.47 -8.71 17.83
N ALA A 37 -0.91 -7.98 16.81
CA ALA A 37 -1.57 -6.68 16.98
C ALA A 37 -2.92 -6.83 17.72
N GLY A 38 -3.17 -5.96 18.69
CA GLY A 38 -4.42 -5.98 19.47
C GLY A 38 -5.57 -5.19 18.82
N SER A 39 -5.27 -4.28 17.90
CA SER A 39 -6.25 -3.46 17.21
C SER A 39 -5.71 -2.95 15.86
N LEU A 40 -6.55 -2.22 15.13
CA LEU A 40 -6.16 -1.48 13.92
C LEU A 40 -6.26 0.04 14.16
N LEU A 41 -5.33 0.80 13.62
CA LEU A 41 -5.26 2.26 13.66
C LEU A 41 -5.72 2.85 12.33
N ASP A 42 -6.35 4.01 12.36
CA ASP A 42 -6.59 4.80 11.16
C ASP A 42 -5.27 5.37 10.64
N ILE A 43 -5.07 5.33 9.32
CA ILE A 43 -3.91 5.95 8.68
C ILE A 43 -4.31 7.21 7.89
N ALA A 44 -3.41 8.18 7.84
CA ALA A 44 -3.62 9.42 7.09
C ALA A 44 -3.21 9.32 5.61
N GLY A 45 -2.38 8.32 5.26
CA GLY A 45 -1.91 8.12 3.90
C GLY A 45 -1.00 6.90 3.77
N ALA A 46 -0.70 6.53 2.53
CA ALA A 46 0.13 5.38 2.19
C ALA A 46 1.14 5.68 1.08
N HIS A 47 2.21 4.89 1.05
CA HIS A 47 3.21 4.89 -0.01
C HIS A 47 3.55 3.44 -0.37
N ILE A 48 3.14 3.01 -1.56
CA ILE A 48 3.13 1.60 -1.96
C ILE A 48 4.47 1.19 -2.54
N ASP A 49 5.09 0.17 -1.96
CA ASP A 49 6.40 -0.37 -2.36
C ASP A 49 6.30 -1.36 -3.53
N GLY A 50 5.19 -2.11 -3.60
CA GLY A 50 4.92 -3.17 -4.60
C GLY A 50 4.78 -2.74 -6.07
N CYS A 51 5.41 -1.63 -6.46
CA CYS A 51 5.37 -1.06 -7.81
C CYS A 51 6.37 -1.71 -8.78
N LEU A 52 7.35 -2.47 -8.26
CA LEU A 52 8.36 -3.18 -9.05
C LEU A 52 7.90 -4.60 -9.40
N TYR A 53 8.02 -4.97 -10.67
CA TYR A 53 7.64 -6.31 -11.12
C TYR A 53 8.70 -7.35 -10.79
N HIS A 54 8.42 -8.16 -9.76
CA HIS A 54 9.25 -9.30 -9.35
C HIS A 54 8.63 -10.66 -9.69
N GLY A 55 7.64 -10.66 -10.59
CA GLY A 55 6.94 -11.86 -11.02
C GLY A 55 5.42 -11.73 -10.96
N LYS A 56 4.74 -12.77 -11.47
CA LYS A 56 3.30 -12.75 -11.73
C LYS A 56 2.45 -12.49 -10.49
N ALA A 57 2.87 -12.95 -9.31
CA ALA A 57 2.09 -12.87 -8.08
C ALA A 57 1.71 -11.43 -7.69
N GLY A 58 2.65 -10.48 -7.81
CA GLY A 58 2.38 -9.07 -7.50
C GLY A 58 1.37 -8.46 -8.48
N LEU A 59 1.48 -8.78 -9.76
CA LEU A 59 0.52 -8.37 -10.78
C LEU A 59 -0.86 -8.97 -10.52
N ASP A 60 -0.95 -10.28 -10.30
CA ASP A 60 -2.23 -10.97 -10.05
C ASP A 60 -2.94 -10.41 -8.83
N PHE A 61 -2.19 -10.07 -7.77
CA PHE A 61 -2.75 -9.46 -6.57
C PHE A 61 -3.43 -8.12 -6.85
N VAL A 62 -2.74 -7.21 -7.55
CA VAL A 62 -3.27 -5.87 -7.86
C VAL A 62 -4.40 -5.96 -8.88
N GLU A 63 -4.27 -6.80 -9.92
CA GLU A 63 -5.34 -7.06 -10.89
C GLU A 63 -6.61 -7.54 -10.20
N ARG A 64 -6.48 -8.46 -9.22
CA ARG A 64 -7.64 -8.98 -8.50
C ARG A 64 -8.39 -7.89 -7.74
N LEU A 65 -7.66 -6.92 -7.17
CA LEU A 65 -8.26 -5.77 -6.52
C LEU A 65 -8.91 -4.81 -7.53
N VAL A 66 -8.33 -4.64 -8.72
CA VAL A 66 -8.92 -3.83 -9.80
C VAL A 66 -10.21 -4.48 -10.31
N GLU A 67 -10.20 -5.78 -10.61
CA GLU A 67 -11.37 -6.55 -11.05
C GLU A 67 -12.54 -6.46 -10.09
N GLY A 68 -12.26 -6.43 -8.78
CA GLY A 68 -13.27 -6.27 -7.74
C GLY A 68 -13.78 -4.83 -7.55
N GLY A 69 -13.38 -3.89 -8.43
CA GLY A 69 -13.80 -2.49 -8.38
C GLY A 69 -13.11 -1.68 -7.28
N GLY A 70 -11.91 -2.10 -6.86
CA GLY A 70 -11.20 -1.54 -5.73
C GLY A 70 -10.79 -0.07 -5.89
N ARG A 71 -10.77 0.65 -4.76
CA ARG A 71 -10.20 2.00 -4.63
C ARG A 71 -9.51 2.17 -3.29
N VAL A 72 -8.35 2.82 -3.30
CA VAL A 72 -7.68 3.25 -2.06
C VAL A 72 -8.56 4.24 -1.30
N GLN A 73 -8.53 4.17 0.03
CA GLN A 73 -9.38 4.95 0.94
C GLN A 73 -8.67 6.18 1.53
N VAL A 74 -7.36 6.28 1.32
CA VAL A 74 -6.51 7.38 1.80
C VAL A 74 -5.61 7.88 0.68
N PRO A 75 -5.09 9.12 0.76
CA PRO A 75 -4.07 9.60 -0.18
C PRO A 75 -2.90 8.60 -0.28
N THR A 76 -2.72 8.04 -1.47
CA THR A 76 -1.79 6.93 -1.70
C THR A 76 -0.86 7.29 -2.84
N THR A 77 0.44 7.21 -2.58
CA THR A 77 1.51 7.50 -3.54
C THR A 77 2.25 6.23 -3.91
N LEU A 78 2.98 6.24 -5.02
CA LEU A 78 3.69 5.08 -5.56
C LEU A 78 5.20 5.24 -5.44
N ASN A 79 5.86 4.20 -4.97
CA ASN A 79 7.32 4.08 -5.05
C ASN A 79 7.77 3.92 -6.51
N VAL A 80 9.07 3.89 -6.76
CA VAL A 80 9.67 3.64 -8.06
C VAL A 80 9.03 2.43 -8.74
N GLY A 81 8.68 2.59 -10.01
CA GLY A 81 8.27 1.47 -10.85
C GLY A 81 9.42 0.95 -11.69
N SER A 82 9.17 -0.13 -12.42
CA SER A 82 10.18 -0.75 -13.29
C SER A 82 10.50 0.08 -14.55
N PHE A 83 9.68 1.09 -14.88
CA PHE A 83 9.77 1.87 -16.12
C PHE A 83 9.53 3.36 -15.91
N ASP A 84 10.10 4.16 -16.80
CA ASP A 84 9.58 5.50 -17.08
C ASP A 84 8.33 5.35 -17.97
N LEU A 85 7.14 5.65 -17.43
CA LEU A 85 5.89 5.61 -18.19
C LEU A 85 5.78 6.73 -19.23
N ILE A 86 6.57 7.80 -19.10
CA ILE A 86 6.63 8.93 -20.04
C ILE A 86 7.58 8.60 -21.20
N HIS A 87 8.74 8.00 -20.91
CA HIS A 87 9.76 7.64 -21.91
C HIS A 87 10.16 6.15 -21.85
N PRO A 88 9.23 5.24 -22.20
CA PRO A 88 9.43 3.81 -21.99
C PRO A 88 10.62 3.21 -22.75
N GLY A 89 10.99 3.78 -23.91
CA GLY A 89 12.11 3.30 -24.72
C GLY A 89 13.50 3.50 -24.11
N MET A 90 13.62 4.22 -22.98
CA MET A 90 14.90 4.41 -22.30
C MET A 90 15.31 3.21 -21.45
N VAL A 91 14.34 2.42 -20.97
CA VAL A 91 14.61 1.25 -20.14
C VAL A 91 14.76 0.03 -21.04
N LYS A 92 15.97 -0.55 -21.06
CA LYS A 92 16.24 -1.78 -21.82
C LYS A 92 15.82 -2.98 -20.98
N MET A 93 14.68 -3.57 -21.32
CA MET A 93 14.16 -4.78 -20.69
C MET A 93 13.58 -5.70 -21.78
N PRO A 94 13.64 -7.05 -21.62
CA PRO A 94 12.96 -7.95 -22.53
C PRO A 94 11.45 -7.69 -22.54
N ALA A 95 10.81 -7.77 -23.72
CA ALA A 95 9.37 -7.52 -23.86
C ALA A 95 8.51 -8.41 -22.94
N ALA A 96 8.97 -9.63 -22.66
CA ALA A 96 8.30 -10.58 -21.76
C ALA A 96 8.20 -10.08 -20.30
N GLU A 97 9.11 -9.19 -19.88
CA GLU A 97 9.12 -8.57 -18.55
C GLU A 97 8.52 -7.16 -18.59
N GLU A 98 8.69 -6.44 -19.70
CA GLU A 98 8.15 -5.09 -19.87
C GLU A 98 6.62 -5.05 -19.80
N VAL A 99 5.96 -5.94 -20.54
CA VAL A 99 4.48 -5.96 -20.63
C VAL A 99 3.84 -6.12 -19.24
N PRO A 100 4.17 -7.14 -18.43
CA PRO A 100 3.56 -7.31 -17.11
C PRO A 100 3.96 -6.21 -16.13
N ALA A 101 5.19 -5.69 -16.21
CA ALA A 101 5.64 -4.59 -15.37
C ALA A 101 4.89 -3.28 -15.63
N ARG A 102 4.69 -2.93 -16.91
CA ARG A 102 3.86 -1.78 -17.30
C ARG A 102 2.41 -1.97 -16.86
N ARG A 103 1.87 -3.20 -16.96
CA ARG A 103 0.51 -3.49 -16.48
C ARG A 103 0.40 -3.26 -14.96
N LEU A 104 1.36 -3.77 -14.17
CA LEU A 104 1.38 -3.61 -12.72
C LEU A 104 1.35 -2.13 -12.31
N MET A 105 2.16 -1.30 -12.95
CA MET A 105 2.17 0.14 -12.69
C MET A 105 0.81 0.78 -13.02
N LYS A 106 0.19 0.42 -14.15
CA LYS A 106 -1.14 0.93 -14.53
C LYS A 106 -2.25 0.45 -13.58
N ALA A 107 -2.19 -0.79 -13.13
CA ALA A 107 -3.17 -1.38 -12.22
C ALA A 107 -3.22 -0.61 -10.88
N HIS A 108 -2.07 -0.19 -10.36
CA HIS A 108 -2.02 0.68 -9.18
C HIS A 108 -2.71 2.05 -9.43
N LEU A 109 -2.53 2.65 -10.61
CA LEU A 109 -3.22 3.89 -10.97
C LEU A 109 -4.73 3.68 -11.08
N GLU A 110 -5.17 2.54 -11.61
CA GLU A 110 -6.59 2.16 -11.69
C GLU A 110 -7.22 2.00 -10.31
N LEU A 111 -6.46 1.64 -9.26
CA LEU A 111 -6.91 1.64 -7.86
C LEU A 111 -6.98 3.05 -7.25
N GLY A 112 -6.55 4.10 -7.97
CA GLY A 112 -6.58 5.48 -7.50
C GLY A 112 -5.29 5.96 -6.83
N CYS A 113 -4.21 5.20 -6.92
CA CYS A 113 -2.90 5.64 -6.45
C CYS A 113 -2.34 6.76 -7.33
N GLN A 114 -1.52 7.62 -6.74
CA GLN A 114 -0.91 8.75 -7.43
C GLN A 114 0.47 8.38 -7.98
N ALA A 115 0.71 8.73 -9.24
CA ALA A 115 1.92 8.45 -10.02
C ALA A 115 3.15 9.27 -9.59
N THR A 116 3.57 9.15 -8.33
CA THR A 116 4.78 9.85 -7.83
C THR A 116 6.08 9.16 -8.21
N PHE A 117 6.06 7.84 -8.37
CA PHE A 117 7.17 6.97 -8.78
C PHE A 117 8.54 7.37 -8.22
N THR A 118 8.65 7.47 -6.89
CA THR A 118 9.87 7.88 -6.20
C THR A 118 10.03 7.13 -4.88
N CYS A 119 11.26 6.73 -4.55
CA CYS A 119 11.62 6.17 -3.25
C CYS A 119 11.81 7.24 -2.18
N ALA A 120 11.75 8.52 -2.55
CA ALA A 120 11.83 9.63 -1.62
C ALA A 120 10.49 10.37 -1.53
N PRO A 121 9.41 9.74 -1.02
CA PRO A 121 8.07 10.37 -0.96
C PRO A 121 8.09 11.64 -0.12
N TYR A 122 8.97 11.73 0.88
CA TYR A 122 9.19 12.92 1.70
C TYR A 122 9.79 14.10 0.92
N GLN A 123 10.25 13.96 -0.33
CA GLN A 123 10.62 15.09 -1.19
C GLN A 123 9.45 15.63 -2.00
N THR A 124 8.30 14.93 -1.98
CA THR A 124 7.08 15.35 -2.67
C THR A 124 6.25 16.31 -1.81
N ARG A 125 5.11 16.76 -2.35
CA ARG A 125 4.13 17.55 -1.60
C ARG A 125 3.34 16.71 -0.58
N PHE A 126 3.37 15.39 -0.68
CA PHE A 126 2.65 14.47 0.20
C PHE A 126 3.48 14.14 1.42
N ARG A 127 3.56 15.09 2.35
CA ARG A 127 4.30 14.93 3.61
C ARG A 127 3.34 14.74 4.78
N PRO A 128 3.52 13.68 5.60
CA PRO A 128 2.77 13.53 6.84
C PRO A 128 3.22 14.58 7.87
N SER A 129 2.40 14.76 8.89
CA SER A 129 2.67 15.60 10.05
C SER A 129 3.20 14.77 11.22
N PHE A 130 3.83 15.45 12.18
CA PHE A 130 4.27 14.83 13.43
C PHE A 130 3.13 14.06 14.11
N GLY A 131 3.39 12.82 14.52
CA GLY A 131 2.45 11.93 15.20
C GLY A 131 1.41 11.25 14.31
N GLN A 132 1.33 11.56 13.01
CA GLN A 132 0.36 10.87 12.13
C GLN A 132 0.78 9.43 11.85
N GLN A 133 -0.18 8.51 11.95
CA GLN A 133 -0.04 7.13 11.49
C GLN A 133 -0.17 7.07 9.96
N ILE A 134 0.77 6.40 9.29
CA ILE A 134 0.80 6.20 7.84
C ILE A 134 1.26 4.77 7.50
N ALA A 135 1.01 4.35 6.26
CA ALA A 135 1.50 3.07 5.74
C ALA A 135 2.58 3.28 4.67
N TRP A 136 3.82 3.52 5.09
CA TRP A 136 4.98 3.65 4.20
C TRP A 136 5.89 2.44 4.45
N GLY A 137 6.01 1.52 3.48
CA GLY A 137 6.75 0.25 3.63
C GLY A 137 8.22 0.29 3.19
N GLU A 138 8.64 1.35 2.50
CA GLU A 138 9.98 1.48 1.89
C GLU A 138 11.08 1.84 2.91
N SER A 139 12.29 1.30 2.71
CA SER A 139 13.44 1.37 3.62
C SER A 139 13.80 2.78 4.12
N ASN A 140 14.12 3.72 3.23
CA ASN A 140 14.55 5.06 3.64
C ASN A 140 13.36 5.91 4.14
N ALA A 141 12.17 5.67 3.60
CA ALA A 141 10.96 6.43 3.85
C ALA A 141 10.46 6.16 5.26
N ILE A 142 10.53 4.92 5.74
CA ILE A 142 10.22 4.54 7.12
C ILE A 142 11.11 5.32 8.09
N VAL A 143 12.43 5.30 7.87
CA VAL A 143 13.39 5.95 8.77
C VAL A 143 13.19 7.47 8.76
N PHE A 144 13.02 8.06 7.58
CA PHE A 144 12.78 9.50 7.47
C PHE A 144 11.47 9.92 8.13
N ALA A 145 10.38 9.18 7.89
CA ALA A 145 9.07 9.46 8.48
C ALA A 145 9.13 9.40 10.01
N ASN A 146 9.73 8.35 10.58
CA ASN A 146 9.78 8.17 12.03
C ASN A 146 10.78 9.11 12.73
N SER A 147 11.97 9.33 12.16
CA SER A 147 13.07 10.02 12.84
C SER A 147 13.17 11.50 12.51
N VAL A 148 12.82 11.92 11.28
CA VAL A 148 12.96 13.31 10.84
C VAL A 148 11.62 14.05 10.92
N ILE A 149 10.54 13.43 10.41
CA ILE A 149 9.20 14.04 10.45
C ILE A 149 8.55 13.82 11.82
N GLY A 150 8.78 12.66 12.44
CA GLY A 150 8.09 12.22 13.65
C GLY A 150 6.70 11.65 13.41
N ALA A 151 6.38 11.28 12.16
CA ALA A 151 5.23 10.45 11.84
C ALA A 151 5.45 9.01 12.35
N ARG A 152 4.45 8.14 12.22
CA ARG A 152 4.49 6.76 12.69
C ARG A 152 4.13 5.79 11.57
N THR A 153 5.03 4.83 11.31
CA THR A 153 4.85 3.77 10.32
C THR A 153 5.75 2.60 10.66
N ASN A 154 5.28 1.39 10.40
CA ASN A 154 6.07 0.18 10.50
C ASN A 154 6.62 -0.25 9.13
N ARG A 155 7.46 -1.29 9.16
CA ARG A 155 7.85 -2.00 7.94
C ARG A 155 6.74 -2.97 7.53
N TYR A 156 6.02 -2.60 6.47
CA TYR A 156 5.02 -3.44 5.83
C TYR A 156 5.64 -4.17 4.64
N GLY A 157 5.18 -5.37 4.33
CA GLY A 157 5.47 -5.99 3.03
C GLY A 157 4.60 -5.40 1.93
N ASP A 158 5.03 -5.55 0.66
CA ASP A 158 4.44 -4.96 -0.56
C ASP A 158 2.93 -5.18 -0.77
N PHE A 159 2.34 -6.19 -0.13
CA PHE A 159 0.89 -6.43 -0.21
C PHE A 159 0.15 -5.79 0.96
N ILE A 160 0.82 -5.66 2.10
CA ILE A 160 0.23 -5.16 3.34
C ILE A 160 0.06 -3.65 3.27
N ASP A 161 1.02 -2.90 2.72
CA ASP A 161 0.88 -1.45 2.52
C ASP A 161 -0.29 -1.09 1.59
N LEU A 162 -0.52 -1.87 0.53
CA LEU A 162 -1.69 -1.71 -0.33
C LEU A 162 -2.98 -2.12 0.38
N CYS A 163 -2.97 -3.20 1.18
CA CYS A 163 -4.13 -3.54 2.01
C CYS A 163 -4.46 -2.42 3.01
N CYS A 164 -3.44 -1.80 3.60
CA CYS A 164 -3.60 -0.65 4.48
C CYS A 164 -4.21 0.54 3.73
N ALA A 165 -3.75 0.83 2.51
CA ALA A 165 -4.31 1.88 1.67
C ALA A 165 -5.77 1.61 1.27
N MET A 166 -6.10 0.36 0.94
CA MET A 166 -7.44 -0.10 0.51
C MET A 166 -8.46 -0.12 1.65
N THR A 167 -8.02 -0.18 2.89
CA THR A 167 -8.89 -0.19 4.09
C THR A 167 -8.85 1.14 4.84
N GLY A 168 -7.76 1.91 4.70
CA GLY A 168 -7.44 3.06 5.54
C GLY A 168 -7.03 2.67 6.95
N ARG A 169 -6.55 1.43 7.14
CA ARG A 169 -6.25 0.83 8.46
C ARG A 169 -4.86 0.23 8.47
N ALA A 170 -4.15 0.30 9.59
CA ALA A 170 -2.89 -0.39 9.80
C ALA A 170 -2.87 -1.11 11.16
N PRO A 171 -2.08 -2.18 11.34
CA PRO A 171 -2.00 -2.87 12.62
C PRO A 171 -1.38 -1.98 13.71
N ALA A 172 -2.01 -1.95 14.89
CA ALA A 172 -1.43 -1.35 16.09
C ALA A 172 -0.37 -2.31 16.66
N TRP A 173 0.88 -2.13 16.22
CA TRP A 173 2.01 -2.93 16.66
C TRP A 173 3.33 -2.18 16.46
N GLY A 174 4.26 -2.32 17.41
CA GLY A 174 5.59 -1.70 17.36
C GLY A 174 5.56 -0.20 17.63
N LEU A 175 5.18 0.60 16.62
CA LEU A 175 5.24 2.07 16.62
C LEU A 175 3.84 2.72 16.67
N ASP A 176 3.02 2.23 17.60
CA ASP A 176 1.65 2.66 17.92
C ASP A 176 1.56 4.08 18.50
#